data_AF-A0A5A7S334-F1
#
_entry.id   AF-A0A5A7S334-F1
#
_cell.length_a   1.000
_cell.length_b   1.000
_cell.length_c   1.000
_cell.angle_alpha   90.00
_cell.angle_beta   90.00
_cell.angle_gamma   90.00
#
_symmetry.space_group_name_H-M   'P 1'
#
loop_
_entity.id
_entity.type
_entity.pdbx_description
1 polymer ?
#
loop_
_entity_poly.entity_id
_entity_poly.type
_entity_poly.pdbx_seq_one_letter_code
_entity_poly.pdbx_strand_id
1 'polypeptide(L)'
;MTVQKPIDAFILSLLAGIFILIGAAFHIIVGETLGWFFIPRFFIIGRSLFLFGLTGLICGILVLIGAFIIISKPANTKVGGIIVIAFSILSIFGAIGGFIIGMILGIIGGVLAIYWKPGIIYEVDTEIEEERRRFCPYCGRSIIFDAKACPYCGKRIET
;
A
#
# COMPACT_ATOMS: atom_id res chain seq x y z
N MET A 1 9.05 -7.29 20.89
CA MET A 1 9.41 -6.56 19.66
C MET A 1 8.43 -6.97 18.56
N THR A 2 7.36 -6.21 18.35
CA THR A 2 6.43 -6.43 17.25
C THR A 2 7.04 -5.81 15.99
N VAL A 3 7.42 -6.64 15.02
CA VAL A 3 7.88 -6.15 13.71
C VAL A 3 6.66 -5.52 13.04
N GLN A 4 6.65 -4.19 12.88
CA GLN A 4 5.61 -3.51 12.12
C GLN A 4 5.56 -4.12 10.72
N LYS A 5 4.37 -4.48 10.22
CA LYS A 5 4.19 -5.04 8.89
C LYS A 5 3.77 -3.94 7.91
N PRO A 6 4.17 -3.99 6.63
CA PRO A 6 3.75 -3.05 5.59
C PRO A 6 2.30 -3.31 5.14
N ILE A 7 1.33 -3.14 6.05
CA ILE A 7 -0.08 -3.46 5.80
C ILE A 7 -0.66 -2.55 4.70
N ASP A 8 -0.29 -1.27 4.69
CA ASP A 8 -0.80 -0.30 3.70
C ASP A 8 -0.35 -0.65 2.28
N ALA A 9 0.93 -0.98 2.11
CA ALA A 9 1.48 -1.39 0.81
C ALA A 9 0.86 -2.70 0.33
N PHE A 10 0.59 -3.63 1.27
CA PHE A 10 -0.06 -4.90 0.98
C PHE A 10 -1.50 -4.71 0.49
N ILE A 11 -2.32 -3.95 1.22
CA ILE A 11 -3.73 -3.73 0.88
C ILE A 11 -3.87 -3.06 -0.49
N LEU A 12 -3.05 -2.04 -0.76
CA LEU A 12 -3.07 -1.34 -2.05
C LEU A 12 -2.68 -2.25 -3.22
N SER A 13 -1.65 -3.09 -3.03
CA SER A 13 -1.20 -4.04 -4.06
C SER A 13 -2.23 -5.17 -4.28
N LEU A 14 -2.91 -5.61 -3.21
CA LEU A 14 -3.97 -6.61 -3.29
C LEU A 14 -5.18 -6.07 -4.06
N LEU A 15 -5.65 -4.86 -3.71
CA LEU A 15 -6.72 -4.16 -4.43
C LEU A 15 -6.37 -4.00 -5.91
N ALA A 16 -5.15 -3.59 -6.22
CA ALA A 16 -4.67 -3.46 -7.59
C ALA A 16 -4.82 -4.78 -8.37
N GLY A 17 -4.33 -5.89 -7.80
CA GLY A 17 -4.46 -7.22 -8.41
C GLY A 17 -5.91 -7.63 -8.66
N ILE A 18 -6.81 -7.37 -7.70
CA ILE A 18 -8.25 -7.67 -7.83
C ILE A 18 -8.87 -6.87 -8.98
N PHE A 19 -8.62 -5.56 -9.06
CA PHE A 19 -9.13 -4.74 -10.16
C PHE A 19 -8.60 -5.20 -11.52
N ILE A 20 -7.32 -5.58 -11.61
CA ILE A 20 -6.73 -6.11 -12.84
C ILE A 20 -7.42 -7.43 -13.26
N LEU A 21 -7.69 -8.33 -12.30
CA LEU A 21 -8.38 -9.59 -12.58
C LEU A 21 -9.83 -9.39 -13.03
N ILE A 22 -10.56 -8.46 -12.40
CA ILE A 22 -11.93 -8.13 -12.79
C ILE A 22 -11.94 -7.57 -14.21
N GLY A 23 -11.04 -6.65 -14.55
CA GLY A 23 -10.92 -6.11 -15.90
C GLY A 23 -10.55 -7.18 -16.94
N ALA A 24 -9.65 -8.11 -16.59
CA ALA A 24 -9.29 -9.23 -17.44
C ALA A 24 -10.49 -10.16 -17.71
N ALA A 25 -11.26 -10.49 -16.69
CA ALA A 25 -12.47 -11.30 -16.83
C ALA A 25 -13.52 -10.61 -17.70
N PHE A 26 -13.71 -9.29 -17.52
CA PHE A 26 -14.61 -8.50 -18.36
C PHE A 26 -14.19 -8.54 -19.83
N HIS A 27 -12.90 -8.38 -20.13
CA HIS A 27 -12.37 -8.46 -21.50
C HIS A 27 -12.59 -9.82 -22.15
N ILE A 28 -12.43 -10.91 -21.40
CA ILE A 28 -12.69 -12.28 -21.89
C ILE A 28 -14.16 -12.45 -22.26
N ILE A 29 -15.07 -12.05 -21.36
CA ILE A 29 -16.51 -12.19 -21.57
C ILE A 29 -16.97 -11.33 -22.75
N VAL A 30 -16.53 -10.07 -22.81
CA VAL A 30 -16.87 -9.11 -23.87
C VAL A 30 -16.29 -9.54 -25.22
N GLY A 31 -15.04 -10.04 -25.24
CA GLY A 31 -14.38 -10.51 -26.45
C GLY A 31 -15.13 -11.66 -27.14
N GLU A 32 -15.57 -12.65 -26.36
CA GLU A 32 -16.34 -13.79 -26.85
C GLU A 32 -17.78 -13.40 -27.26
N THR A 33 -18.46 -12.58 -26.45
CA THR A 33 -19.87 -12.20 -26.72
C THR A 33 -20.03 -11.24 -27.89
N LEU A 34 -19.19 -10.21 -28.02
CA LEU A 34 -19.24 -9.30 -29.18
C LEU A 34 -18.73 -9.97 -30.46
N GLY A 35 -17.70 -10.81 -30.37
CA GLY A 35 -17.06 -11.46 -31.52
C GLY A 35 -17.94 -12.52 -32.20
N TRP A 36 -18.73 -13.26 -31.43
CA TRP A 36 -19.57 -14.35 -31.94
C TRP A 36 -21.00 -13.91 -32.30
N PHE A 37 -21.60 -13.02 -31.51
CA PHE A 37 -23.07 -12.82 -31.54
C PHE A 37 -23.52 -11.59 -32.35
N PHE A 38 -22.75 -10.49 -32.36
CA PHE A 38 -23.26 -9.20 -32.86
C PHE A 38 -22.80 -8.82 -34.27
N ILE A 39 -21.52 -8.98 -34.64
CA ILE A 39 -21.02 -8.51 -35.96
C ILE A 39 -19.79 -9.32 -36.44
N PRO A 40 -19.85 -10.10 -37.54
CA PRO A 40 -18.69 -10.83 -38.06
C PRO A 40 -17.51 -9.93 -38.49
N ARG A 41 -17.77 -8.64 -38.78
CA ARG A 41 -16.73 -7.63 -39.06
C ARG A 41 -15.86 -7.28 -37.84
N PHE A 42 -16.37 -7.47 -36.63
CA PHE A 42 -15.64 -7.22 -35.38
C PHE A 42 -14.94 -8.47 -34.83
N PHE A 43 -14.99 -9.60 -35.55
CA PHE A 43 -14.33 -10.84 -35.15
C PHE A 43 -12.83 -10.68 -34.82
N ILE A 44 -12.12 -9.82 -35.57
CA ILE A 44 -10.71 -9.51 -35.33
C ILE A 44 -10.54 -8.75 -34.00
N ILE A 45 -11.41 -7.78 -33.72
CA ILE A 45 -11.35 -6.94 -32.52
C ILE A 45 -11.75 -7.75 -31.28
N GLY A 46 -12.80 -8.59 -31.38
CA GLY A 46 -13.21 -9.51 -30.32
C GLY A 46 -12.10 -10.52 -29.97
N ARG A 47 -11.45 -11.10 -30.99
CA ARG A 47 -10.29 -11.99 -30.80
C ARG A 47 -9.12 -11.29 -30.10
N SER A 48 -8.82 -10.05 -30.48
CA SER A 48 -7.77 -9.26 -29.82
C SER A 48 -8.10 -9.01 -28.35
N LEU A 49 -9.35 -8.62 -28.02
CA LEU A 49 -9.78 -8.38 -26.64
C LEU A 49 -9.67 -9.64 -25.76
N PHE A 50 -9.97 -10.81 -26.31
CA PHE A 50 -9.82 -12.08 -25.61
C PHE A 50 -8.35 -12.40 -25.29
N LEU A 51 -7.45 -12.25 -26.28
CA LEU A 51 -6.01 -12.48 -26.09
C LEU A 51 -5.41 -11.50 -25.08
N PHE A 52 -5.82 -10.24 -25.15
CA PHE A 52 -5.44 -9.24 -24.16
C PHE A 52 -5.93 -9.66 -22.76
N GLY A 53 -7.20 -10.03 -22.60
CA GLY A 53 -7.74 -10.51 -21.33
C GLY A 53 -6.93 -11.66 -20.70
N LEU A 54 -6.45 -12.62 -21.49
CA LEU A 54 -5.56 -13.68 -21.01
C LEU A 54 -4.22 -13.15 -20.48
N THR A 55 -3.60 -12.21 -21.20
CA THR A 55 -2.35 -11.57 -20.71
C THR A 55 -2.60 -10.75 -19.44
N GLY A 56 -3.73 -10.05 -19.36
CA GLY A 56 -4.17 -9.33 -18.16
C GLY A 56 -4.40 -10.24 -16.96
N LEU A 57 -4.97 -11.43 -17.19
CA LEU A 57 -5.17 -12.44 -16.16
C LEU A 57 -3.84 -12.90 -15.56
N ILE A 58 -2.86 -13.23 -16.42
CA ILE A 58 -1.51 -13.64 -15.99
C ILE A 58 -0.85 -12.52 -15.18
N CYS A 59 -0.93 -11.28 -15.66
CA CYS A 59 -0.37 -10.12 -14.95
C CYS A 59 -1.04 -9.91 -13.59
N GLY A 60 -2.37 -10.01 -13.50
CA GLY A 60 -3.11 -9.86 -12.25
C GLY A 60 -2.70 -10.90 -11.20
N ILE A 61 -2.52 -12.15 -11.60
CA ILE A 61 -2.03 -13.21 -10.72
C ILE A 61 -0.61 -12.89 -10.22
N LEU A 62 0.28 -12.43 -11.09
CA LEU A 62 1.65 -12.04 -10.73
C LEU A 62 1.68 -10.86 -9.75
N VAL A 63 0.79 -9.88 -9.90
CA VAL A 63 0.61 -8.78 -8.94
C VAL A 63 0.16 -9.30 -7.58
N LEU A 64 -0.78 -10.26 -7.52
CA LEU A 64 -1.19 -10.89 -6.26
C LEU A 64 -0.05 -11.66 -5.59
N ILE A 65 0.79 -12.35 -6.37
CA ILE A 65 1.99 -13.02 -5.86
C ILE A 65 2.97 -11.99 -5.28
N GLY A 66 3.18 -10.86 -5.99
CA GLY A 66 4.00 -9.74 -5.50
C GLY A 66 3.47 -9.17 -4.18
N ALA A 67 2.16 -8.99 -4.05
CA ALA A 67 1.51 -8.59 -2.81
C ALA A 67 1.73 -9.61 -1.69
N PHE A 68 1.60 -10.91 -1.97
CA PHE A 68 1.85 -11.95 -0.97
C PHE A 68 3.31 -11.96 -0.47
N ILE A 69 4.28 -11.70 -1.36
CA ILE A 69 5.70 -11.60 -1.00
C ILE A 69 5.95 -10.44 -0.03
N ILE A 70 5.28 -9.29 -0.23
CA ILE A 70 5.37 -8.09 0.62
C ILE A 70 4.99 -8.40 2.08
N ILE A 71 3.94 -9.19 2.31
CA ILE A 71 3.48 -9.53 3.66
C ILE A 71 4.24 -10.70 4.29
N SER A 72 4.57 -11.74 3.51
CA SER A 72 5.21 -12.95 4.04
C SER A 72 6.68 -12.75 4.39
N LYS A 73 7.39 -11.88 3.64
CA LYS A 73 8.84 -11.68 3.81
C LYS A 73 9.17 -10.18 3.83
N PRO A 74 9.07 -9.50 5.00
CA PRO A 74 9.41 -8.09 5.12
C PRO A 74 10.89 -7.79 4.80
N ALA A 75 11.77 -8.79 4.81
CA ALA A 75 13.15 -8.64 4.33
C ALA A 75 13.24 -8.40 2.82
N ASN A 76 12.26 -8.90 2.05
CA ASN A 76 12.25 -8.89 0.58
C ASN A 76 11.15 -7.98 0.01
N THR A 77 10.63 -7.03 0.79
CA THR A 77 9.53 -6.13 0.39
C THR A 77 9.83 -5.38 -0.92
N LYS A 78 11.11 -5.04 -1.15
CA LYS A 78 11.58 -4.40 -2.39
C LYS A 78 11.32 -5.27 -3.63
N VAL A 79 11.56 -6.57 -3.54
CA VAL A 79 11.35 -7.51 -4.66
C VAL A 79 9.87 -7.61 -5.00
N GLY A 80 9.02 -7.74 -3.98
CA GLY A 80 7.57 -7.75 -4.16
C GLY A 80 7.05 -6.45 -4.77
N GLY A 81 7.53 -5.28 -4.31
CA GLY A 81 7.18 -3.98 -4.88
C GLY A 81 7.57 -3.82 -6.35
N ILE A 82 8.78 -4.24 -6.74
CA ILE A 82 9.24 -4.20 -8.13
C ILE A 82 8.35 -5.08 -9.03
N ILE A 83 8.01 -6.29 -8.57
CA ILE A 83 7.11 -7.20 -9.29
C ILE A 83 5.74 -6.53 -9.50
N VAL A 84 5.15 -5.97 -8.44
CA VAL A 84 3.84 -5.29 -8.52
C VAL A 84 3.88 -4.13 -9.53
N ILE A 85 4.91 -3.29 -9.49
CA ILE A 85 5.04 -2.17 -10.43
C ILE A 85 5.22 -2.67 -11.87
N ALA A 86 6.14 -3.60 -12.10
CA ALA A 86 6.47 -4.09 -13.43
C ALA A 86 5.24 -4.71 -14.11
N PHE A 87 4.52 -5.59 -13.40
CA PHE A 87 3.32 -6.23 -13.94
C PHE A 87 2.11 -5.29 -13.99
N SER A 88 2.04 -4.26 -13.14
CA SER A 88 1.02 -3.21 -13.25
C SER A 88 1.19 -2.37 -14.52
N ILE A 89 2.42 -2.00 -14.86
CA ILE A 89 2.71 -1.25 -16.10
C ILE A 89 2.48 -2.15 -17.32
N LEU A 90 2.88 -3.42 -17.26
CA LEU A 90 2.66 -4.37 -18.35
C LEU A 90 1.16 -4.63 -18.62
N SER A 91 0.32 -4.51 -17.58
CA SER A 91 -1.14 -4.66 -17.67
C SER A 91 -1.84 -3.62 -18.55
N ILE A 92 -1.21 -2.48 -18.84
CA ILE A 92 -1.73 -1.49 -19.82
C ILE A 92 -2.01 -2.14 -21.18
N PHE A 93 -1.12 -3.03 -21.62
CA PHE A 93 -1.24 -3.69 -22.91
C PHE A 93 -2.32 -4.77 -22.90
N GLY A 94 -2.55 -5.43 -21.76
CA GLY A 94 -3.45 -6.59 -21.66
C GLY A 94 -4.91 -6.29 -21.37
N ALA A 95 -5.30 -5.09 -20.94
CA ALA A 95 -6.70 -4.86 -20.57
C ALA A 95 -7.19 -3.44 -20.82
N ILE A 96 -6.49 -2.66 -21.65
CA ILE A 96 -6.68 -1.19 -21.68
C ILE A 96 -6.66 -0.67 -20.22
N GLY A 97 -5.79 -1.27 -19.39
CA GLY A 97 -5.76 -1.14 -17.93
C GLY A 97 -7.04 -1.58 -17.23
N GLY A 98 -7.12 -2.82 -16.71
CA GLY A 98 -8.32 -3.46 -16.12
C GLY A 98 -9.08 -2.69 -15.02
N PHE A 99 -8.53 -1.58 -14.54
CA PHE A 99 -9.21 -0.28 -14.43
C PHE A 99 -8.03 0.70 -14.31
N ILE A 100 -8.04 1.90 -14.90
CA ILE A 100 -6.97 2.91 -14.65
C ILE A 100 -6.66 3.02 -13.14
N ILE A 101 -7.71 2.85 -12.34
CA ILE A 101 -7.69 2.73 -10.88
C ILE A 101 -6.75 1.59 -10.42
N GLY A 102 -6.93 0.36 -10.89
CA GLY A 102 -6.07 -0.77 -10.52
C GLY A 102 -4.59 -0.54 -10.81
N MET A 103 -4.27 0.10 -11.95
CA MET A 103 -2.89 0.47 -12.27
C MET A 103 -2.34 1.52 -11.30
N ILE A 104 -3.11 2.57 -11.02
CA ILE A 104 -2.69 3.63 -10.09
C ILE A 104 -2.46 3.05 -8.69
N LEU A 105 -3.38 2.21 -8.19
CA LEU A 105 -3.19 1.53 -6.91
C LEU A 105 -1.97 0.62 -6.92
N GLY A 106 -1.70 -0.08 -8.02
CA GLY A 106 -0.53 -0.95 -8.16
C GLY A 106 0.77 -0.17 -8.11
N ILE A 107 0.84 0.98 -8.79
CA ILE A 107 2.02 1.86 -8.75
C ILE A 107 2.21 2.42 -7.34
N ILE A 108 1.15 2.98 -6.73
CA ILE A 108 1.23 3.57 -5.38
C ILE A 108 1.63 2.48 -4.36
N GLY A 109 0.95 1.34 -4.37
CA GLY A 109 1.23 0.21 -3.47
C GLY A 109 2.64 -0.35 -3.64
N GLY A 110 3.12 -0.45 -4.88
CA GLY A 110 4.48 -0.89 -5.18
C GLY A 110 5.56 0.12 -4.75
N VAL A 111 5.32 1.42 -4.94
CA VAL A 111 6.23 2.48 -4.47
C VAL A 111 6.29 2.47 -2.94
N LEU A 112 5.16 2.39 -2.26
CA LEU A 112 5.10 2.24 -0.79
C LEU A 112 5.86 1.00 -0.32
N ALA A 113 5.76 -0.13 -1.02
CA ALA A 113 6.51 -1.34 -0.70
C ALA A 113 8.03 -1.15 -0.81
N ILE A 114 8.51 -0.35 -1.77
CA ILE A 114 9.94 -0.04 -1.95
C ILE A 114 10.46 0.93 -0.88
N TYR A 115 9.67 1.95 -0.55
CA TYR A 115 10.03 2.94 0.48
C TYR A 115 9.88 2.44 1.90
N TRP A 116 9.11 1.36 2.09
CA TRP A 116 8.90 0.78 3.39
C TRP A 116 10.22 0.32 4.01
N LYS A 117 10.50 0.87 5.20
CA LYS A 117 11.58 0.43 6.07
C LYS A 117 10.96 -0.23 7.30
N PRO A 118 11.54 -1.30 7.85
CA PRO A 118 11.11 -1.85 9.12
C PRO A 118 11.29 -0.78 10.21
N GLY A 119 10.20 -0.10 10.54
CA GLY A 119 10.14 0.82 11.66
C GLY A 119 10.13 0.01 12.94
N ILE A 120 11.08 0.29 13.83
CA ILE A 120 10.93 -0.05 15.24
C ILE A 120 9.91 0.98 15.74
N ILE A 121 8.66 0.59 15.97
CA ILE A 121 7.75 1.45 16.75
C ILE A 121 8.33 1.43 18.17
N TYR A 122 8.95 2.52 18.58
CA TYR A 122 9.12 2.81 19.99
C TYR A 122 7.74 3.23 20.46
N GLU A 123 7.03 2.35 21.18
CA GLU A 123 5.87 2.77 21.96
C GLU A 123 6.35 3.87 22.90
N VAL A 124 6.09 5.13 22.53
CA VAL A 124 6.23 6.25 23.44
C VAL A 124 4.95 6.24 24.24
N ASP A 125 5.01 5.64 25.43
CA ASP A 125 3.93 5.64 26.41
C ASP A 125 3.62 7.08 26.78
N THR A 126 2.67 7.69 26.09
CA THR A 126 2.18 9.06 26.34
C THR A 126 1.62 9.24 27.76
N GLU A 127 1.26 8.15 28.44
CA GLU A 127 0.86 8.18 29.86
C GLU A 127 2.02 8.58 30.79
N ILE A 128 3.27 8.20 30.46
CA ILE A 128 4.43 8.50 31.31
C ILE A 128 4.77 10.00 31.29
N GLU A 129 4.40 10.73 30.23
CA GLU A 129 4.72 12.16 30.09
C GLU A 129 3.75 13.08 30.86
N GLU A 130 2.50 12.66 31.05
CA GLU A 130 1.55 13.37 31.93
C GLU A 130 1.83 13.12 33.41
N GLU A 131 2.20 11.90 33.81
CA GLU A 131 2.57 11.59 35.20
C GLU A 131 3.87 12.29 35.62
N ARG A 132 4.78 12.57 34.68
CA ARG A 132 5.99 13.37 34.91
C ARG A 132 5.75 14.88 34.95
N ARG A 133 4.55 15.35 35.26
CA ARG A 133 4.30 16.76 35.59
C ARG A 133 4.17 16.93 37.10
N ARG A 134 5.12 17.64 37.70
CA ARG A 134 5.06 18.05 39.11
C ARG A 134 4.67 19.51 39.22
N PHE A 135 4.08 19.90 40.35
CA PHE A 135 3.83 21.31 40.63
C PHE A 135 5.10 21.97 41.16
N CYS A 136 5.40 23.17 40.64
CA CYS A 136 6.53 23.96 41.13
C CYS A 136 6.25 24.41 42.58
N PRO A 137 7.15 24.14 43.56
CA PRO A 137 6.93 24.47 44.97
C PRO A 137 6.87 25.99 45.24
N TYR A 138 7.35 26.82 44.31
CA TYR A 138 7.40 28.27 44.49
C TYR A 138 6.23 29.04 43.88
N CYS A 139 5.59 28.51 42.83
CA CYS A 139 4.54 29.24 42.10
C CYS A 139 3.27 28.41 41.83
N GLY A 140 3.26 27.12 42.17
CA GLY A 140 2.09 26.26 42.02
C GLY A 140 1.71 25.90 40.58
N ARG A 141 2.52 26.25 39.57
CA ARG A 141 2.29 25.85 38.17
C ARG A 141 2.84 24.46 37.87
N SER A 142 2.16 23.72 37.00
CA SER A 142 2.64 22.44 36.50
C SER A 142 3.85 22.62 35.59
N ILE A 143 4.86 21.80 35.82
CA ILE A 143 6.14 21.80 35.11
C ILE A 143 6.58 20.35 34.89
N ILE A 144 7.41 20.13 33.88
CA ILE A 144 8.00 18.83 33.58
C ILE A 144 8.97 18.45 34.72
N PHE A 145 8.99 17.17 35.12
CA PHE A 145 9.78 16.68 36.26
C PHE A 145 11.27 17.04 36.12
N ASP A 146 11.81 16.93 34.91
CA ASP A 146 13.23 17.15 34.60
C ASP A 146 13.61 18.63 34.38
N ALA A 147 12.69 19.58 34.64
CA ALA A 147 12.97 20.99 34.51
C ALA A 147 13.89 21.50 35.65
N LYS A 148 15.14 21.86 35.32
CA LYS A 148 16.12 22.44 36.25
C LYS A 148 15.75 23.86 36.72
N ALA A 149 14.93 24.57 35.96
CA ALA A 149 14.42 25.88 36.31
C ALA A 149 12.98 26.03 35.84
N CYS A 150 12.15 26.71 36.63
CA CYS A 150 10.76 26.95 36.26
C CYS A 150 10.70 28.05 35.17
N PRO A 151 10.07 27.80 34.01
CA PRO A 151 9.95 28.80 32.95
C PRO A 151 9.02 29.97 33.31
N TYR A 152 8.16 29.80 34.32
CA TYR A 152 7.18 30.81 34.71
C TYR A 152 7.67 31.75 35.80
N CYS A 153 8.42 31.24 36.78
CA CYS A 153 8.92 32.04 37.90
C CYS A 153 10.44 32.24 37.89
N GLY A 154 11.16 31.57 36.99
CA GLY A 154 12.62 31.69 36.83
C GLY A 154 13.44 31.05 37.96
N LYS A 155 12.81 30.51 39.01
CA LYS A 155 13.51 29.85 40.11
C LYS A 155 14.08 28.49 39.68
N ARG A 156 15.33 28.24 40.08
CA ARG A 156 16.00 26.95 39.89
C ARG A 156 15.38 25.93 40.85
N ILE A 157 15.08 24.74 40.35
CA ILE A 157 14.46 23.67 41.13
C ILE A 157 15.60 22.70 41.42
N GLU A 158 16.10 22.80 42.65
CA GLU A 158 17.05 21.82 43.17
C GLU A 158 16.27 20.52 43.39
N THR A 159 16.73 19.46 42.71
CA THR A 159 16.22 18.10 42.86
C THR A 159 16.50 17.56 44.25
#